data_AF-A0A2S7P603-F1
#
_entry.id   AF-A0A2S7P603-F1
#
_cell.length_a   1.000
_cell.length_b   1.000
_cell.length_c   1.000
_cell.angle_alpha   90.00
_cell.angle_beta   90.00
_cell.angle_gamma   90.00
#
_symmetry.space_group_name_H-M   'P 1'
#
loop_
_entity.id
_entity.type
_entity.pdbx_description
1 polymer ?
#
loop_
_entity_poly.entity_id
_entity_poly.type
_entity_poly.pdbx_seq_one_letter_code
_entity_poly.pdbx_strand_id
1 'polypeptide(L)' 'MREIVHLQTGQCGNQIGAAFWQTISGEHGLDGSGVYNGTSDLQLERMNVYFNEVNTDYP' A
#
# COMPACT_ATOMS: atom_id res chain seq x y z
N MET A 1 5.29 -16.53 -2.91
CA MET A 1 4.63 -15.51 -2.07
C MET A 1 3.19 -15.35 -2.58
N ARG A 2 2.24 -14.88 -1.76
CA ARG A 2 0.82 -14.72 -2.15
C ARG A 2 0.50 -13.24 -2.29
N GLU A 3 -0.17 -12.87 -3.38
CA GLU A 3 -0.62 -11.51 -3.66
C GLU A 3 -2.14 -11.45 -3.52
N ILE A 4 -2.67 -10.32 -3.06
CA ILE A 4 -4.11 -10.08 -2.92
C ILE A 4 -4.49 -8.90 -3.79
N VAL A 5 -5.45 -9.12 -4.69
CA VAL A 5 -6.10 -8.04 -5.44
C VAL A 5 -7.30 -7.55 -4.63
N HIS A 6 -7.30 -6.26 -4.30
CA HIS A 6 -8.42 -5.60 -3.62
C HIS A 6 -9.35 -4.95 -4.65
N LEU A 7 -10.65 -5.23 -4.55
CA LEU A 7 -11.70 -4.59 -5.35
C LEU A 7 -12.66 -3.88 -4.43
N GLN A 8 -12.89 -2.59 -4.68
CA GLN A 8 -13.86 -1.77 -3.94
C GLN A 8 -14.96 -1.30 -4.88
N THR A 9 -16.20 -1.29 -4.39
CA THR A 9 -17.37 -0.89 -5.15
C THR A 9 -18.42 -0.22 -4.27
N GLY A 10 -19.21 0.68 -4.87
CA GLY A 10 -20.22 1.46 -4.18
C GLY A 10 -19.62 2.57 -3.30
N GLN A 11 -20.48 3.50 -2.89
CA GLN A 11 -20.03 4.72 -2.21
C GLN A 11 -19.49 4.42 -0.80
N CYS A 12 -20.22 3.61 -0.02
CA CYS A 12 -19.75 3.14 1.28
C CYS A 12 -18.48 2.28 1.17
N GLY A 13 -18.42 1.36 0.20
CA GLY A 13 -17.25 0.49 -0.01
C GLY A 13 -15.99 1.29 -0.33
N ASN A 14 -16.10 2.32 -1.17
CA ASN A 14 -14.96 3.20 -1.48
C ASN A 14 -14.50 4.04 -0.27
N GLN A 15 -15.40 4.45 0.63
CA GLN A 15 -15.00 5.17 1.85
C GLN A 15 -14.18 4.28 2.79
N ILE A 16 -14.65 3.05 3.01
CA ILE A 16 -13.95 2.08 3.86
C ILE A 16 -12.64 1.64 3.21
N GLY A 17 -12.62 1.40 1.90
CA GLY A 17 -11.41 1.06 1.16
C GLY A 17 -10.36 2.17 1.22
N ALA A 18 -10.76 3.45 1.10
CA ALA A 18 -9.85 4.57 1.27
C ALA A 18 -9.24 4.62 2.69
N ALA A 19 -10.06 4.43 3.73
CA ALA A 19 -9.59 4.39 5.11
C ALA A 19 -8.62 3.21 5.35
N PHE A 20 -8.96 2.03 4.82
CA PHE A 20 -8.08 0.86 4.84
C PHE A 20 -6.72 1.19 4.24
N TRP A 21 -6.67 1.64 2.99
CA TRP A 21 -5.40 1.95 2.30
C TRP A 21 -4.58 3.01 3.02
N GLN A 22 -5.21 4.03 3.62
CA GLN A 22 -4.51 5.02 4.44
C GLN A 22 -3.84 4.37 5.66
N THR A 23 -4.54 3.50 6.38
CA THR A 23 -4.00 2.82 7.57
C THR A 23 -2.82 1.92 7.22
N ILE A 24 -2.98 0.98 6.28
CA ILE A 24 -1.89 0.06 5.92
C ILE A 24 -0.71 0.78 5.25
N SER A 25 -0.94 1.83 4.46
CA SER A 25 0.18 2.63 3.91
C SER A 25 0.99 3.25 5.05
N GLY A 26 0.33 3.82 6.06
CA GLY A 26 0.99 4.37 7.24
C GLY A 26 1.73 3.31 8.07
N GLU A 27 1.15 2.13 8.26
CA GLU A 27 1.81 1.00 8.95
C GLU A 27 3.10 0.57 8.23
N HIS A 28 3.05 0.51 6.89
CA HIS A 28 4.19 0.20 6.03
C HIS A 28 5.13 1.38 5.77
N GLY A 29 4.88 2.55 6.37
CA GLY A 29 5.74 3.74 6.23
C GLY A 29 5.71 4.39 4.85
N LEU A 30 4.67 4.12 4.04
CA LEU A 30 4.45 4.77 2.75
C LEU A 30 3.72 6.11 2.95
N ASP A 31 4.19 7.15 2.26
CA ASP A 31 3.50 8.43 2.20
C ASP A 31 2.40 8.46 1.11
N GLY A 32 1.70 9.59 1.00
CA GLY A 32 0.64 9.77 -0.01
C GLY A 32 1.12 9.73 -1.47
N SER A 33 2.44 9.76 -1.71
CA SER A 33 3.06 9.61 -3.03
C SER A 33 3.56 8.17 -3.28
N GLY A 34 3.42 7.27 -2.30
CA GLY A 34 3.93 5.91 -2.36
C GLY A 34 5.42 5.80 -2.07
N VAL A 35 6.05 6.84 -1.52
CA VAL A 35 7.48 6.81 -1.14
C VAL A 35 7.61 6.24 0.27
N TYR A 36 8.52 5.29 0.44
CA TYR A 36 8.85 4.73 1.75
C TYR A 36 9.67 5.73 2.56
N ASN A 37 9.14 6.10 3.72
CA ASN A 37 9.79 6.95 4.72
C ASN A 37 9.84 6.26 6.11
N GLY A 38 9.74 4.92 6.12
CA GLY A 38 9.77 4.13 7.35
C GLY A 38 11.15 4.03 7.98
N THR A 39 11.20 3.44 9.18
CA THR A 39 12.43 3.33 9.99
C THR A 39 12.74 1.91 10.43
N SER A 40 11.85 0.95 10.12
CA SER A 40 11.97 -0.44 10.55
C SER A 40 11.85 -1.40 9.37
N ASP A 41 12.75 -2.37 9.31
CA ASP A 41 12.73 -3.45 8.32
C ASP A 41 11.43 -4.25 8.34
N LEU A 42 10.76 -4.33 9.50
CA LEU A 42 9.46 -4.99 9.65
C LEU A 42 8.39 -4.36 8.75
N GLN A 43 8.48 -3.06 8.47
CA GLN A 43 7.55 -2.35 7.60
C GLN A 43 7.72 -2.75 6.13
N LEU A 44 8.88 -3.30 5.76
CA LEU A 44 9.14 -3.79 4.40
C LEU A 44 8.71 -5.26 4.23
N GLU A 45 8.49 -5.99 5.33
CA GLU A 45 8.10 -7.38 5.27
C GLU A 45 6.73 -7.54 4.58
N ARG A 46 6.69 -8.40 3.57
CA ARG A 46 5.45 -8.79 2.85
C ARG A 46 4.69 -7.62 2.22
N MET A 47 5.36 -6.49 1.92
CA MET A 47 4.75 -5.37 1.20
C MET A 47 4.09 -5.82 -0.12
N ASN A 48 4.71 -6.78 -0.80
CA ASN A 48 4.24 -7.33 -2.05
C ASN A 48 2.91 -8.10 -1.97
N VAL A 49 2.32 -8.28 -0.77
CA VAL A 49 0.97 -8.83 -0.63
C VAL A 49 -0.08 -7.84 -1.16
N TYR A 50 0.12 -6.54 -0.94
CA TYR A 50 -0.84 -5.48 -1.27
C TYR A 50 -0.28 -4.39 -2.17
N PHE A 51 1.04 -4.21 -2.23
CA PHE A 51 1.70 -3.15 -3.00
C PHE A 51 2.54 -3.74 -4.12
N ASN A 52 2.60 -3.02 -5.24
CA ASN A 52 3.54 -3.30 -6.32
C ASN A 52 4.68 -2.29 -6.25
N GLU A 53 5.91 -2.77 -6.42
CA GLU A 53 7.07 -1.90 -6.56
C GLU A 53 7.07 -1.24 -7.94
N VAL A 54 7.21 0.09 -7.98
CA VAL A 54 7.32 0.86 -9.22
C VAL A 54 8.74 1.38 -9.33
N ASN A 55 9.44 0.97 -10.38
CA ASN A 55 10.78 1.45 -10.66
C ASN A 55 10.70 2.70 -11.54
N THR A 56 11.19 3.84 -11.05
CA THR A 56 11.18 5.11 -11.78
C THR A 56 12.39 5.29 -12.71
N ASP A 57 13.33 4.34 -12.75
CA ASP A 57 14.56 4.43 -13.56
C ASP A 57 14.40 3.96 -15.01
N TYR A 58 13.17 3.96 -15.56
CA TYR A 58 12.93 3.69 -16.98
C TYR A 58 12.79 5.02 -17.77
N PRO A 59 13.44 5.18 -18.94
CA PRO A 59 13.22 6.35 -19.80
C PRO A 59 11.79 6.44 -20.33
#